data_AF-A0A962GP04-F1
#
_entry.id   AF-A0A962GP04-F1
#
_cell.length_a   1.000
_cell.length_b   1.000
_cell.length_c   1.000
_cell.angle_alpha   90.00
_cell.angle_beta   90.00
_cell.angle_gamma   90.00
#
_symmetry.space_group_name_H-M   'P 1'
#
loop_
_entity.id
_entity.type
_entity.pdbx_description
1 polymer ?
#
loop_
_entity_poly.entity_id
_entity_poly.type
_entity_poly.pdbx_seq_one_letter_code
_entity_poly.pdbx_strand_id
1 'polypeptide(L)'
;TLRGDLDSILLHALQYRPDRRYRSADELAADLQRWLDGEPVQVRASSRGYRARRWLRRHWVASSACVLVLLAVSGYALLAAHQRDQLQDERQRTEAVLDALTRLLASADPYALEAGTLSVADLVRQTADDLLQRPQGDAAVQALLMERLAAISASARDFRREAELLAAAHALALAHGLPAEVAARLQLGLAKSQASSGQHELAGRTLQQAWSTLAVADLPSARLLQAQLLREGGDEAGGAAALRALLADMPNEAALAAVRGNAHNSLALAYGAMGQQDQAIEQYRLALATAPRELPGDQDLLAIIRGNMAVALARQHRYAEAEGVFQELLNWRIETLGADHPAVATAASVYSPLLLRT
;
A
#
# COMPACT_ATOMS: atom_id res chain seq x y z
N THR A 1 57.35 22.78 -27.17
CA THR A 1 57.38 23.89 -26.20
C THR A 1 57.10 23.30 -24.84
N LEU A 2 58.10 23.29 -23.96
CA LEU A 2 57.86 22.94 -22.56
C LEU A 2 56.81 23.96 -22.06
N ARG A 3 55.72 23.48 -21.48
CA ARG A 3 54.61 24.30 -20.96
C ARG A 3 54.21 23.72 -19.61
N GLY A 4 54.42 24.50 -18.54
CA GLY A 4 53.91 24.17 -17.21
C GLY A 4 54.98 24.19 -16.12
N ASP A 5 55.04 23.12 -15.32
CA ASP A 5 55.87 23.11 -14.11
C ASP A 5 57.37 23.01 -14.41
N LEU A 6 57.75 22.37 -15.52
CA LEU A 6 59.16 22.33 -15.94
C LEU A 6 59.68 23.72 -16.36
N ASP A 7 58.85 24.54 -17.01
CA ASP A 7 59.21 25.94 -17.29
C ASP A 7 59.37 26.73 -16.01
N SER A 8 58.54 26.45 -15.00
CA SER A 8 58.62 27.14 -13.72
C SER A 8 59.89 26.75 -12.97
N ILE A 9 60.30 25.48 -13.03
CA ILE A 9 61.57 24.99 -12.48
C ILE A 9 62.75 25.67 -13.21
N LEU A 10 62.72 25.70 -14.55
CA LEU A 10 63.78 26.31 -15.37
C LEU A 10 63.87 27.83 -15.17
N LEU A 11 62.73 28.53 -15.14
CA LEU A 11 62.67 29.96 -14.87
C LEU A 11 63.13 30.30 -13.45
N HIS A 12 62.89 29.42 -12.46
CA HIS A 12 63.42 29.58 -11.12
C HIS A 12 64.93 29.33 -11.04
N ALA A 13 65.44 28.35 -11.77
CA ALA A 13 66.88 28.07 -11.86
C ALA A 13 67.67 29.18 -12.58
N LEU A 14 67.05 29.83 -13.57
CA LEU A 14 67.68 30.86 -14.42
C LEU A 14 67.46 32.31 -13.94
N GLN A 15 66.94 32.53 -12.73
CA GLN A 15 66.67 33.90 -12.25
C GLN A 15 67.96 34.72 -12.15
N TYR A 16 67.95 35.96 -12.64
CA TYR A 16 69.13 36.84 -12.66
C TYR A 16 69.73 37.04 -11.25
N ARG A 17 68.86 37.21 -10.26
CA ARG A 17 69.22 37.42 -8.85
C ARG A 17 69.51 36.10 -8.12
N PRO A 18 70.73 35.89 -7.56
CA PRO A 18 71.12 34.62 -6.95
C PRO A 18 70.32 34.26 -5.69
N ASP A 19 69.80 35.26 -4.97
CA ASP A 19 68.93 35.13 -3.80
C ASP A 19 67.56 34.52 -4.09
N ARG A 20 67.16 34.42 -5.37
CA ARG A 20 65.88 33.87 -5.80
C ARG A 20 65.99 32.61 -6.66
N ARG A 21 67.18 32.02 -6.78
CA ARG A 21 67.38 30.70 -7.38
C ARG A 21 67.30 29.62 -6.30
N TYR A 22 67.30 28.36 -6.73
CA TYR A 22 67.57 27.23 -5.83
C TYR A 22 68.88 27.45 -5.07
N ARG A 23 68.83 27.19 -3.76
CA ARG A 23 69.94 27.43 -2.85
C ARG A 23 71.05 26.40 -3.00
N SER A 24 70.72 25.23 -3.56
CA SER A 24 71.66 24.17 -3.91
C SER A 24 71.20 23.38 -5.15
N ALA A 25 72.11 22.60 -5.73
CA ALA A 25 71.77 21.64 -6.77
C ALA A 25 70.79 20.57 -6.28
N ASP A 26 70.82 20.24 -4.99
CA ASP A 26 69.91 19.26 -4.38
C ASP A 26 68.46 19.75 -4.34
N GLU A 27 68.23 21.05 -4.13
CA GLU A 27 66.87 21.62 -4.19
C GLU A 27 66.29 21.58 -5.61
N LEU A 28 67.12 21.86 -6.63
CA LEU A 28 66.74 21.71 -8.03
C LEU A 28 66.46 20.25 -8.38
N ALA A 29 67.32 19.33 -7.95
CA ALA A 29 67.14 17.90 -8.15
C ALA A 29 65.85 17.39 -7.48
N ALA A 30 65.54 17.86 -6.27
CA ALA A 30 64.33 17.51 -5.57
C ALA A 30 63.06 18.01 -6.28
N ASP A 31 63.08 19.21 -6.89
CA ASP A 31 61.95 19.72 -7.66
C ASP A 31 61.79 19.05 -9.03
N LEU A 32 62.89 18.64 -9.67
CA LEU A 32 62.86 17.79 -10.88
C LEU A 32 62.33 16.39 -10.56
N GLN A 33 62.77 15.80 -9.44
CA GLN A 33 62.29 14.49 -8.98
C GLN A 33 60.80 14.54 -8.66
N ARG A 34 60.33 15.59 -7.96
CA ARG A 34 58.90 15.82 -7.76
C ARG A 34 58.13 15.99 -9.06
N TRP A 35 58.70 16.65 -10.07
CA TRP A 35 58.08 16.75 -11.38
C TRP A 35 57.93 15.38 -12.05
N LEU A 36 58.99 14.55 -12.03
CA LEU A 36 58.99 13.18 -12.56
C LEU A 36 58.00 12.27 -11.82
N ASP A 37 57.95 12.36 -10.49
CA ASP A 37 57.10 11.53 -9.63
C ASP A 37 55.63 11.98 -9.60
N GLY A 38 55.28 13.01 -10.39
CA GLY A 38 53.91 13.50 -10.44
C GLY A 38 53.50 14.26 -9.17
N GLU A 39 54.45 14.80 -8.40
CA GLU A 39 54.27 15.54 -7.15
C GLU A 39 54.28 17.08 -7.34
N PRO A 40 53.59 17.84 -6.49
CA PRO A 40 53.58 19.30 -6.60
C PRO A 40 54.99 19.87 -6.37
N VAL A 41 55.50 20.59 -7.37
CA VAL A 41 56.82 21.25 -7.37
C VAL A 41 56.83 22.42 -6.37
N GLN A 42 57.88 22.56 -5.56
CA GLN A 42 57.95 23.55 -4.47
C GLN A 42 57.82 24.99 -4.98
N VAL A 43 58.42 25.29 -6.14
CA VAL A 43 58.33 26.62 -6.79
C VAL A 43 56.89 27.11 -7.01
N ARG A 44 55.91 26.21 -7.14
CA ARG A 44 54.48 26.56 -7.32
C ARG A 44 53.58 26.06 -6.19
N ALA A 45 54.14 25.50 -5.12
CA ALA A 45 53.40 24.81 -4.06
C ALA A 45 52.59 25.73 -3.12
N SER A 46 52.63 27.06 -3.33
CA SER A 46 51.88 28.04 -2.53
C SER A 46 50.36 28.01 -2.76
N SER A 47 49.88 27.44 -3.88
CA SER A 47 48.45 27.36 -4.19
C SER A 47 47.81 26.03 -3.71
N ARG A 48 46.90 26.13 -2.72
CA ARG A 48 46.14 24.98 -2.17
C ARG A 48 45.35 24.23 -3.26
N GLY A 49 44.81 24.95 -4.26
CA GLY A 49 44.05 24.34 -5.37
C GLY A 49 44.92 23.53 -6.34
N TYR A 50 46.16 23.96 -6.58
CA TYR A 50 47.10 23.22 -7.44
C TYR A 50 47.50 21.87 -6.83
N ARG A 51 47.77 21.84 -5.52
CA ARG A 51 48.08 20.61 -4.78
C ARG A 51 46.88 19.65 -4.75
N ALA A 52 45.68 20.16 -4.46
CA ALA A 52 44.46 19.37 -4.42
C ALA A 52 44.16 18.71 -5.77
N ARG A 53 44.30 19.43 -6.89
CA ARG A 53 44.07 18.91 -8.24
C ARG A 53 45.07 17.81 -8.63
N ARG A 54 46.34 17.95 -8.26
CA ARG A 54 47.38 16.95 -8.56
C ARG A 54 47.21 15.70 -7.71
N TRP A 55 46.83 15.85 -6.44
CA TRP A 55 46.45 14.74 -5.57
C TRP A 55 45.20 14.00 -6.08
N LEU A 56 44.15 14.71 -6.50
CA LEU A 56 42.95 14.12 -7.11
C LEU A 56 43.28 13.35 -8.40
N ARG A 57 44.19 13.87 -9.23
CA ARG A 57 44.65 13.18 -10.44
C ARG A 57 45.49 11.93 -10.13
N ARG A 58 46.28 11.94 -9.05
CA ARG A 58 47.09 10.80 -8.61
C ARG A 58 46.26 9.71 -7.95
N HIS A 59 45.20 10.08 -7.22
CA HIS A 59 44.29 9.17 -6.52
C HIS A 59 42.89 9.11 -7.14
N TRP A 60 42.79 9.26 -8.47
CA TRP A 60 41.50 9.38 -9.15
C TRP A 60 40.62 8.14 -8.98
N VAL A 61 41.21 6.93 -9.00
CA VAL A 61 40.49 5.66 -8.77
C VAL A 61 39.88 5.60 -7.37
N ALA A 62 40.67 5.90 -6.34
CA ALA A 62 40.19 5.91 -4.95
C ALA A 62 39.14 7.00 -4.70
N SER A 63 39.34 8.18 -5.29
CA SER A 63 38.39 9.30 -5.20
C SER A 63 37.06 8.95 -5.88
N SER A 64 37.09 8.34 -7.07
CA SER A 64 35.91 7.88 -7.79
C SER A 64 35.19 6.74 -7.05
N ALA A 65 35.93 5.81 -6.44
CA ALA A 65 35.35 4.75 -5.62
C ALA A 65 34.60 5.32 -4.39
N CYS A 66 35.19 6.31 -3.69
CA CYS A 66 34.50 6.99 -2.60
C CYS A 66 33.22 7.70 -3.05
N VAL A 67 33.24 8.37 -4.21
CA VAL A 67 32.04 9.01 -4.76
C VAL A 67 30.95 7.98 -5.09
N LEU A 68 31.31 6.84 -5.68
CA LEU A 68 30.34 5.77 -5.99
C LEU A 68 29.73 5.16 -4.73
N VAL A 69 30.53 4.92 -3.68
CA VAL A 69 30.04 4.43 -2.38
C VAL A 69 29.09 5.44 -1.76
N LEU A 70 29.42 6.74 -1.79
CA LEU A 70 28.55 7.79 -1.27
C LEU A 70 27.22 7.88 -2.04
N LEU A 71 27.25 7.72 -3.37
CA LEU A 71 26.04 7.67 -4.19
C LEU A 71 25.20 6.42 -3.91
N ALA A 72 25.83 5.26 -3.73
CA ALA A 72 25.13 4.02 -3.39
C ALA A 72 24.49 4.09 -1.99
N VAL A 73 25.20 4.62 -0.99
CA VAL A 73 24.68 4.83 0.36
C VAL A 73 23.57 5.87 0.37
N SER A 74 23.71 6.97 -0.39
CA SER A 74 22.66 8.00 -0.49
C SER A 74 21.44 7.48 -1.24
N GLY A 75 21.63 6.73 -2.32
CA GLY A 75 20.54 6.08 -3.07
C GLY A 75 19.82 5.04 -2.22
N TYR A 76 20.55 4.21 -1.49
CA TYR A 76 19.98 3.28 -0.53
C TYR A 76 19.25 4.00 0.61
N ALA A 77 19.81 5.08 1.16
CA ALA A 77 19.17 5.88 2.21
C ALA A 77 17.87 6.54 1.71
N LEU A 78 17.82 7.00 0.46
CA LEU A 78 16.61 7.54 -0.16
C LEU A 78 15.55 6.46 -0.39
N LEU A 79 15.95 5.28 -0.89
CA LEU A 79 15.05 4.13 -1.05
C LEU A 79 14.52 3.65 0.31
N ALA A 80 15.40 3.56 1.31
CA ALA A 80 15.03 3.18 2.67
C ALA A 80 14.16 4.24 3.36
N ALA A 81 14.38 5.54 3.11
CA ALA A 81 13.50 6.61 3.58
C ALA A 81 12.11 6.49 2.95
N HIS A 82 12.03 6.23 1.65
CA HIS A 82 10.76 6.02 0.95
C HIS A 82 10.02 4.77 1.46
N GLN A 83 10.73 3.69 1.78
CA GLN A 83 10.15 2.49 2.43
C GLN A 83 9.69 2.77 3.86
N ARG A 84 10.39 3.65 4.60
CA ARG A 84 10.01 4.03 5.97
C ARG A 84 8.69 4.77 5.99
N ASP A 85 8.43 5.65 5.02
CA ASP A 85 7.17 6.39 4.95
C ASP A 85 5.96 5.45 4.85
N GLN A 86 6.06 4.37 4.06
CA GLN A 86 4.99 3.37 3.94
C GLN A 86 4.75 2.58 5.23
N LEU A 87 5.83 2.18 5.92
CA LEU A 87 5.74 1.46 7.21
C LEU A 87 5.28 2.37 8.36
N GLN A 88 5.61 3.66 8.31
CA GLN A 88 5.17 4.65 9.28
C GLN A 88 3.69 4.97 9.11
N ASP A 89 3.18 5.02 7.88
CA ASP A 89 1.76 5.20 7.62
C ASP A 89 0.92 4.06 8.23
N GLU A 90 1.37 2.81 8.09
CA GLU A 90 0.68 1.66 8.67
C GLU A 90 0.75 1.64 10.20
N ARG A 91 1.92 1.97 10.77
CA ARG A 91 2.10 2.10 12.23
C ARG A 91 1.32 3.26 12.83
N GLN A 92 1.34 4.42 12.19
CA GLN A 92 0.55 5.59 12.62
C GLN A 92 -0.94 5.30 12.52
N ARG A 93 -1.39 4.56 11.50
CA ARG A 93 -2.79 4.12 11.40
C ARG A 93 -3.15 3.16 12.52
N THR A 94 -2.33 2.16 12.84
CA THR A 94 -2.60 1.22 13.93
C THR A 94 -2.50 1.89 15.30
N GLU A 95 -1.52 2.76 15.53
CA GLU A 95 -1.37 3.53 16.78
C GLU A 95 -2.50 4.56 16.94
N ALA A 96 -2.90 5.26 15.88
CA ALA A 96 -4.04 6.17 15.91
C ALA A 96 -5.37 5.43 16.11
N VAL A 97 -5.51 4.22 15.57
CA VAL A 97 -6.68 3.35 15.81
C VAL A 97 -6.72 2.89 17.26
N LEU A 98 -5.60 2.43 17.82
CA LEU A 98 -5.52 2.01 19.22
C LEU A 98 -5.75 3.19 20.16
N ASP A 99 -5.20 4.36 19.87
CA ASP A 99 -5.41 5.58 20.65
C ASP A 99 -6.85 6.09 20.53
N ALA A 100 -7.46 6.06 19.34
CA ALA A 100 -8.88 6.36 19.16
C ALA A 100 -9.79 5.38 19.92
N LEU A 101 -9.50 4.07 19.87
CA LEU A 101 -10.23 3.05 20.65
C LEU A 101 -10.05 3.27 22.16
N THR A 102 -8.85 3.63 22.61
CA THR A 102 -8.56 3.91 24.02
C THR A 102 -9.29 5.17 24.50
N ARG A 103 -9.33 6.22 23.68
CA ARG A 103 -10.08 7.45 23.98
C ARG A 103 -11.59 7.24 23.94
N LEU A 104 -12.11 6.45 23.00
CA LEU A 104 -13.53 6.07 22.93
C LEU A 104 -13.96 5.29 24.17
N LEU A 105 -13.16 4.30 24.59
CA LEU A 105 -13.40 3.53 25.81
C LEU A 105 -13.28 4.39 27.07
N ALA A 106 -12.42 5.41 27.07
CA ALA A 106 -12.25 6.34 28.18
C ALA A 106 -13.30 7.48 28.23
N SER A 107 -13.88 7.84 27.07
CA SER A 107 -14.96 8.84 26.98
C SER A 107 -16.35 8.26 27.21
N ALA A 108 -16.49 6.93 27.17
CA ALA A 108 -17.68 6.25 27.65
C ALA A 108 -17.73 6.41 29.18
N ASP A 109 -18.53 7.35 29.67
CA ASP A 109 -18.72 7.61 31.09
C ASP A 109 -19.16 6.31 31.79
N PRO A 110 -18.29 5.65 32.59
CA PRO A 110 -18.63 4.39 33.24
C PRO A 110 -19.76 4.54 34.26
N TYR A 111 -20.09 5.78 34.63
CA TYR A 111 -21.09 6.12 35.64
C TYR A 111 -22.41 6.65 35.05
N ALA A 112 -22.51 6.83 33.73
CA ALA A 112 -23.80 7.03 33.04
C ALA A 112 -24.55 5.69 32.80
N LEU A 113 -23.92 4.55 33.15
CA LEU A 113 -24.38 3.18 32.90
C LEU A 113 -25.37 2.64 33.95
N GLU A 114 -26.27 3.47 34.48
CA GLU A 114 -27.39 3.01 35.32
C GLU A 114 -28.70 2.94 34.51
N ALA A 115 -28.80 1.96 33.61
CA ALA A 115 -30.05 1.28 33.23
C ALA A 115 -29.78 0.18 32.17
N GLY A 116 -29.64 -1.07 32.61
CA GLY A 116 -29.87 -2.27 31.79
C GLY A 116 -28.96 -2.48 30.57
N THR A 117 -27.83 -3.18 30.78
CA THR A 117 -27.04 -3.92 29.76
C THR A 117 -27.11 -3.40 28.31
N LEU A 118 -26.56 -2.21 28.04
CA LEU A 118 -26.31 -1.76 26.67
C LEU A 118 -25.26 -2.68 26.02
N SER A 119 -25.58 -3.20 24.83
CA SER A 119 -24.65 -3.99 24.03
C SER A 119 -23.57 -3.09 23.41
N VAL A 120 -22.39 -3.65 23.10
CA VAL A 120 -21.34 -2.96 22.31
C VAL A 120 -21.91 -2.40 21.00
N ALA A 121 -22.89 -3.09 20.40
CA ALA A 121 -23.57 -2.63 19.19
C ALA A 121 -24.39 -1.35 19.41
N ASP A 122 -25.00 -1.18 20.57
CA ASP A 122 -25.81 0.00 20.89
C ASP A 122 -24.91 1.21 21.18
N LEU A 123 -23.77 0.99 21.84
CA LEU A 123 -22.75 2.03 22.06
C LEU A 123 -22.17 2.54 20.73
N VAL A 124 -21.84 1.64 19.81
CA VAL A 124 -21.37 1.99 18.44
C VAL A 124 -22.42 2.82 17.71
N ARG A 125 -23.70 2.41 17.80
CA ARG A 125 -24.81 3.12 17.14
C ARG A 125 -25.00 4.52 17.72
N GLN A 126 -25.02 4.64 19.04
CA GLN A 126 -25.15 5.91 19.74
C GLN A 126 -24.00 6.85 19.42
N THR A 127 -22.77 6.35 19.42
CA THR A 127 -21.57 7.15 19.05
C THR A 127 -21.67 7.66 17.61
N ALA A 128 -22.15 6.83 16.69
CA ALA A 128 -22.38 7.24 15.31
C ALA A 128 -23.45 8.34 15.20
N ASP A 129 -24.54 8.24 15.97
CA ASP A 129 -25.60 9.26 16.01
C ASP A 129 -25.07 10.59 16.54
N ASP A 130 -24.31 10.55 17.63
CA ASP A 130 -23.72 11.75 18.24
C ASP A 130 -22.75 12.45 17.29
N LEU A 131 -21.90 11.70 16.60
CA LEU A 131 -20.95 12.25 15.62
C LEU A 131 -21.66 12.89 14.42
N LEU A 132 -22.76 12.32 13.94
CA LEU A 132 -23.53 12.87 12.83
C LEU A 132 -24.30 14.14 13.23
N GLN A 133 -24.81 14.22 14.45
CA GLN A 133 -25.63 15.34 14.91
C GLN A 133 -24.79 16.50 15.46
N ARG A 134 -23.72 16.19 16.18
CA ARG A 134 -22.90 17.16 16.92
C ARG A 134 -21.41 16.82 16.81
N PRO A 135 -20.79 17.06 15.64
CA PRO A 135 -19.34 16.94 15.51
C PRO A 135 -18.63 17.89 16.48
N GLN A 136 -17.95 17.35 17.51
CA GLN A 136 -17.19 18.11 18.51
C GLN A 136 -15.72 17.70 18.55
N GLY A 137 -14.80 18.68 18.61
CA GLY A 137 -13.35 18.43 18.65
C GLY A 137 -12.65 18.53 17.29
N ASP A 138 -11.54 17.81 17.14
CA ASP A 138 -10.69 17.83 15.95
C ASP A 138 -11.38 17.13 14.75
N ALA A 139 -11.47 17.84 13.63
CA ALA A 139 -12.10 17.35 12.40
C ALA A 139 -11.39 16.12 11.82
N ALA A 140 -10.07 16.03 11.93
CA ALA A 140 -9.32 14.87 11.44
C ALA A 140 -9.67 13.61 12.23
N VAL A 141 -9.78 13.75 13.56
CA VAL A 141 -10.14 12.67 14.47
C VAL A 141 -11.58 12.23 14.23
N GLN A 142 -12.51 13.16 14.09
CA GLN A 142 -13.92 12.85 13.79
C GLN A 142 -14.09 12.14 12.44
N ALA A 143 -13.44 12.62 11.38
CA ALA A 143 -13.52 11.99 10.07
C ALA A 143 -12.98 10.54 10.12
N LEU A 144 -11.87 10.32 10.83
CA LEU A 144 -11.32 8.99 11.06
C LEU A 144 -12.31 8.11 11.85
N LEU A 145 -12.89 8.62 12.93
CA LEU A 145 -13.86 7.89 13.74
C LEU A 145 -15.11 7.50 12.93
N MET A 146 -15.67 8.43 12.18
CA MET A 146 -16.79 8.17 11.27
C MET A 146 -16.44 7.09 10.24
N GLU A 147 -15.25 7.12 9.68
CA GLU A 147 -14.78 6.09 8.76
C GLU A 147 -14.68 4.70 9.42
N ARG A 148 -14.19 4.62 10.67
CA ARG A 148 -14.13 3.35 11.40
C ARG A 148 -15.50 2.81 11.76
N LEU A 149 -16.41 3.68 12.21
CA LEU A 149 -17.79 3.31 12.48
C LEU A 149 -18.50 2.87 11.20
N ALA A 150 -18.22 3.51 10.05
CA ALA A 150 -18.74 3.09 8.76
C ALA A 150 -18.28 1.66 8.40
N ALA A 151 -17.02 1.32 8.63
CA ALA A 151 -16.52 -0.05 8.41
C ALA A 151 -17.22 -1.09 9.32
N ILE A 152 -17.55 -0.72 10.56
CA ILE A 152 -18.34 -1.57 11.46
C ILE A 152 -19.77 -1.72 10.93
N SER A 153 -20.42 -0.63 10.51
CA SER A 153 -21.75 -0.67 9.89
C SER A 153 -21.77 -1.54 8.63
N ALA A 154 -20.73 -1.45 7.79
CA ALA A 154 -20.56 -2.31 6.61
C ALA A 154 -20.48 -3.79 6.96
N SER A 155 -19.72 -4.13 8.02
CA SER A 155 -19.60 -5.50 8.52
C SER A 155 -20.94 -6.03 9.05
N ALA A 156 -21.77 -5.15 9.63
CA ALA A 156 -23.13 -5.46 10.04
C ALA A 156 -24.16 -5.41 8.88
N ARG A 157 -23.71 -5.16 7.64
CA ARG A 157 -24.54 -4.97 6.42
C ARG A 157 -25.52 -3.79 6.48
N ASP A 158 -25.26 -2.81 7.33
CA ASP A 158 -26.00 -1.55 7.36
C ASP A 158 -25.36 -0.52 6.40
N PHE A 159 -25.54 -0.76 5.10
CA PHE A 159 -24.94 0.07 4.04
C PHE A 159 -25.51 1.49 4.00
N ARG A 160 -26.74 1.69 4.50
CA ARG A 160 -27.32 3.04 4.61
C ARG A 160 -26.50 3.86 5.61
N ARG A 161 -26.27 3.29 6.79
CA ARG A 161 -25.55 3.98 7.85
C ARG A 161 -24.08 4.19 7.50
N GLU A 162 -23.46 3.21 6.87
CA GLU A 162 -22.11 3.34 6.30
C GLU A 162 -22.02 4.55 5.36
N ALA A 163 -22.94 4.68 4.41
CA ALA A 163 -22.95 5.78 3.46
C ALA A 163 -23.17 7.15 4.14
N GLU A 164 -24.04 7.24 5.14
CA GLU A 164 -24.26 8.46 5.93
C GLU A 164 -22.96 8.92 6.61
N LEU A 165 -22.27 8.01 7.29
CA LEU A 165 -21.02 8.30 8.01
C LEU A 165 -19.89 8.70 7.06
N LEU A 166 -19.74 8.01 5.93
CA LEU A 166 -18.72 8.34 4.94
C LEU A 166 -18.99 9.68 4.25
N ALA A 167 -20.26 9.99 3.96
CA ALA A 167 -20.64 11.29 3.40
C ALA A 167 -20.38 12.42 4.39
N ALA A 168 -20.71 12.23 5.67
CA ALA A 168 -20.43 13.22 6.72
C ALA A 168 -18.93 13.42 6.94
N ALA A 169 -18.15 12.34 7.01
CA ALA A 169 -16.70 12.40 7.12
C ALA A 169 -16.06 13.14 5.93
N HIS A 170 -16.55 12.87 4.72
CA HIS A 170 -16.09 13.55 3.51
C HIS A 170 -16.42 15.04 3.53
N ALA A 171 -17.65 15.41 3.91
CA ALA A 171 -18.05 16.81 4.04
C ALA A 171 -17.21 17.56 5.09
N LEU A 172 -16.93 16.91 6.22
CA LEU A 172 -16.08 17.44 7.29
C LEU A 172 -14.64 17.65 6.79
N ALA A 173 -14.11 16.69 6.03
CA ALA A 173 -12.78 16.79 5.44
C ALA A 173 -12.65 18.00 4.51
N LEU A 174 -13.66 18.27 3.68
CA LEU A 174 -13.69 19.44 2.81
C LEU A 174 -13.83 20.76 3.60
N ALA A 175 -14.72 20.80 4.59
CA ALA A 175 -15.01 22.00 5.37
C ALA A 175 -13.80 22.48 6.18
N HIS A 176 -12.97 21.55 6.66
CA HIS A 176 -11.80 21.85 7.50
C HIS A 176 -10.46 21.77 6.75
N GLY A 177 -10.49 21.61 5.42
CA GLY A 177 -9.27 21.62 4.61
C GLY A 177 -8.32 20.47 4.92
N LEU A 178 -8.85 19.28 5.25
CA LEU A 178 -8.03 18.08 5.38
C LEU A 178 -7.36 17.73 4.02
N PRO A 179 -6.26 16.94 4.02
CA PRO A 179 -5.58 16.57 2.79
C PRO A 179 -6.54 15.99 1.75
N ALA A 180 -6.38 16.41 0.48
CA ALA A 180 -7.28 16.03 -0.59
C ALA A 180 -7.38 14.50 -0.80
N GLU A 181 -6.27 13.79 -0.54
CA GLU A 181 -6.20 12.33 -0.56
C GLU A 181 -7.11 11.67 0.48
N VAL A 182 -7.23 12.26 1.68
CA VAL A 182 -8.14 11.78 2.73
C VAL A 182 -9.58 11.92 2.26
N ALA A 183 -9.94 13.07 1.69
CA ALA A 183 -11.28 13.29 1.16
C ALA A 183 -11.61 12.33 -0.01
N ALA A 184 -10.65 12.08 -0.92
CA ALA A 184 -10.81 11.15 -2.04
C ALA A 184 -10.96 9.70 -1.57
N ARG A 185 -10.20 9.28 -0.55
CA ARG A 185 -10.32 7.94 0.06
C ARG A 185 -11.68 7.72 0.71
N LEU A 186 -12.22 8.73 1.40
CA LEU A 186 -13.59 8.69 1.95
C LEU A 186 -14.64 8.59 0.83
N GLN A 187 -14.46 9.30 -0.29
CA GLN A 187 -15.32 9.15 -1.48
C GLN A 187 -15.23 7.75 -2.09
N LEU A 188 -14.04 7.13 -2.15
CA LEU A 188 -13.88 5.76 -2.61
C LEU A 188 -14.66 4.78 -1.70
N GLY A 189 -14.60 4.96 -0.38
CA GLY A 189 -15.42 4.21 0.56
C GLY A 189 -16.91 4.37 0.28
N LEU A 190 -17.37 5.62 0.08
CA LEU A 190 -18.78 5.91 -0.23
C LEU A 190 -19.22 5.23 -1.53
N ALA A 191 -18.38 5.26 -2.58
CA ALA A 191 -18.64 4.58 -3.84
C ALA A 191 -18.76 3.05 -3.66
N LYS A 192 -17.93 2.43 -2.81
CA LYS A 192 -18.04 1.00 -2.48
C LYS A 192 -19.36 0.67 -1.77
N SER A 193 -19.78 1.52 -0.83
CA SER A 193 -21.04 1.35 -0.10
C SER A 193 -22.26 1.50 -1.03
N GLN A 194 -22.23 2.49 -1.92
CA GLN A 194 -23.25 2.69 -2.96
C GLN A 194 -23.34 1.49 -3.90
N ALA A 195 -22.21 0.95 -4.35
CA ALA A 195 -22.18 -0.24 -5.18
C ALA A 195 -22.77 -1.47 -4.46
N SER A 196 -22.43 -1.66 -3.18
CA SER A 196 -22.98 -2.73 -2.34
C SER A 196 -24.48 -2.60 -2.11
N SER A 197 -25.01 -1.37 -2.17
CA SER A 197 -26.43 -1.05 -2.10
C SER A 197 -27.16 -1.12 -3.45
N GLY A 198 -26.49 -1.55 -4.52
CA GLY A 198 -27.05 -1.64 -5.88
C GLY A 198 -27.10 -0.32 -6.66
N GLN A 199 -26.57 0.78 -6.12
CA GLN A 199 -26.58 2.11 -6.74
C GLN A 199 -25.36 2.28 -7.68
N HIS A 200 -25.22 1.40 -8.67
CA HIS A 200 -24.00 1.27 -9.49
C HIS A 200 -23.65 2.54 -10.29
N GLU A 201 -24.66 3.22 -10.86
CA GLU A 201 -24.43 4.46 -11.62
C GLU A 201 -23.93 5.59 -10.71
N LEU A 202 -24.49 5.71 -9.50
CA LEU A 202 -24.04 6.69 -8.52
C LEU A 202 -22.62 6.38 -8.05
N ALA A 203 -22.34 5.12 -7.74
CA ALA A 203 -21.02 4.64 -7.36
C ALA A 203 -19.96 4.97 -8.44
N GLY A 204 -20.29 4.77 -9.72
CA GLY A 204 -19.41 5.12 -10.84
C GLY A 204 -19.08 6.61 -10.89
N ARG A 205 -20.08 7.48 -10.72
CA ARG A 205 -19.87 8.93 -10.67
C ARG A 205 -19.02 9.36 -9.48
N THR A 206 -19.31 8.83 -8.28
CA THR A 206 -18.55 9.13 -7.07
C THR A 206 -17.10 8.66 -7.18
N LEU A 207 -16.87 7.46 -7.73
CA LEU A 207 -15.51 6.95 -7.99
C LEU A 207 -14.75 7.83 -9.00
N GLN A 208 -15.42 8.27 -10.07
CA GLN A 208 -14.82 9.12 -11.08
C GLN A 208 -14.39 10.48 -10.51
N GLN A 209 -15.16 11.05 -9.58
CA GLN A 209 -14.82 12.30 -8.90
C GLN A 209 -13.58 12.15 -8.00
N ALA A 210 -13.41 11.00 -7.36
CA ALA A 210 -12.26 10.74 -6.50
C ALA A 210 -10.98 10.42 -7.30
N TRP A 211 -11.12 9.85 -8.49
CA TRP A 211 -10.05 9.14 -9.21
C TRP A 211 -8.73 9.89 -9.35
N SER A 212 -8.76 11.17 -9.75
CA SER A 212 -7.55 11.96 -9.99
C SER A 212 -6.78 12.34 -8.73
N THR A 213 -7.43 12.22 -7.57
CA THR A 213 -6.94 12.68 -6.26
C THR A 213 -6.63 11.50 -5.34
N LEU A 214 -6.90 10.27 -5.76
CA LEU A 214 -6.59 9.09 -4.96
C LEU A 214 -5.07 8.91 -4.82
N ALA A 215 -4.66 8.56 -3.61
CA ALA A 215 -3.29 8.13 -3.36
C ALA A 215 -2.98 6.83 -4.11
N VAL A 216 -1.70 6.63 -4.45
CA VAL A 216 -1.25 5.42 -5.18
C VAL A 216 -1.64 4.13 -4.45
N ALA A 217 -1.64 4.15 -3.12
CA ALA A 217 -2.04 3.02 -2.28
C ALA A 217 -3.52 2.63 -2.43
N ASP A 218 -4.40 3.56 -2.81
CA ASP A 218 -5.85 3.33 -2.95
C ASP A 218 -6.24 2.90 -4.38
N LEU A 219 -5.37 3.13 -5.37
CA LEU A 219 -5.63 2.80 -6.78
C LEU A 219 -5.99 1.33 -7.02
N PRO A 220 -5.35 0.33 -6.38
CA PRO A 220 -5.74 -1.07 -6.56
C PRO A 220 -7.20 -1.33 -6.15
N SER A 221 -7.65 -0.75 -5.04
CA SER A 221 -9.04 -0.83 -4.57
C SER A 221 -10.01 -0.12 -5.52
N ALA A 222 -9.61 1.04 -6.04
CA ALA A 222 -10.42 1.79 -7.00
C ALA A 222 -10.57 1.06 -8.34
N ARG A 223 -9.49 0.47 -8.87
CA ARG A 223 -9.52 -0.36 -10.09
C ARG A 223 -10.38 -1.61 -9.91
N LEU A 224 -10.33 -2.25 -8.74
CA LEU A 224 -11.21 -3.37 -8.41
C LEU A 224 -12.69 -2.96 -8.44
N LEU A 225 -13.05 -1.83 -7.80
CA LEU A 225 -14.42 -1.30 -7.83
C LEU A 225 -14.85 -0.92 -9.25
N GLN A 226 -13.98 -0.26 -10.02
CA GLN A 226 -14.27 0.09 -11.42
C GLN A 226 -14.61 -1.16 -12.25
N ALA A 227 -13.82 -2.22 -12.10
CA ALA A 227 -14.09 -3.47 -12.80
C ALA A 227 -15.40 -4.12 -12.36
N GLN A 228 -15.73 -4.08 -11.06
CA GLN A 228 -17.04 -4.53 -10.57
C GLN A 228 -18.18 -3.75 -11.24
N LEU A 229 -18.08 -2.41 -11.31
CA LEU A 229 -19.11 -1.57 -11.92
C LEU A 229 -19.30 -1.86 -13.42
N LEU A 230 -18.23 -2.19 -14.16
CA LEU A 230 -18.33 -2.63 -15.56
C LEU A 230 -19.14 -3.92 -15.68
N ARG A 231 -18.85 -4.91 -14.81
CA ARG A 231 -19.53 -6.21 -14.78
C ARG A 231 -21.00 -6.06 -14.45
N GLU A 232 -21.32 -5.28 -13.43
CA GLU A 232 -22.71 -4.97 -13.04
C GLU A 232 -23.47 -4.18 -14.13
N GLY A 233 -22.74 -3.45 -14.97
CA GLY A 233 -23.28 -2.82 -16.18
C GLY A 233 -23.49 -3.77 -17.37
N GLY A 234 -23.17 -5.07 -17.20
CA GLY A 234 -23.29 -6.12 -18.21
C GLY A 234 -22.03 -6.34 -19.07
N ASP A 235 -20.99 -5.52 -18.91
CA ASP A 235 -19.71 -5.70 -19.61
C ASP A 235 -18.76 -6.60 -18.81
N GLU A 236 -19.12 -7.89 -18.73
CA GLU A 236 -18.29 -8.88 -18.05
C GLU A 236 -16.90 -8.97 -18.69
N ALA A 237 -16.81 -8.83 -20.03
CA ALA A 237 -15.55 -8.97 -20.78
C ALA A 237 -14.58 -7.82 -20.48
N GLY A 238 -15.07 -6.58 -20.49
CA GLY A 238 -14.32 -5.41 -20.08
C GLY A 238 -13.91 -5.47 -18.61
N GLY A 239 -14.82 -5.90 -17.73
CA GLY A 239 -14.52 -6.14 -16.31
C GLY A 239 -13.39 -7.16 -16.11
N ALA A 240 -13.44 -8.30 -16.79
CA ALA A 240 -12.40 -9.32 -16.74
C ALA A 240 -11.05 -8.83 -17.31
N ALA A 241 -11.07 -8.01 -18.37
CA ALA A 241 -9.86 -7.40 -18.92
C ALA A 241 -9.24 -6.42 -17.92
N ALA A 242 -10.04 -5.57 -17.27
CA ALA A 242 -9.59 -4.64 -16.25
C ALA A 242 -8.97 -5.35 -15.03
N LEU A 243 -9.59 -6.44 -14.57
CA LEU A 243 -9.08 -7.25 -13.46
C LEU A 243 -7.76 -7.94 -13.80
N ARG A 244 -7.62 -8.48 -15.01
CA ARG A 244 -6.34 -9.06 -15.47
C ARG A 244 -5.23 -8.01 -15.53
N ALA A 245 -5.54 -6.81 -16.03
CA ALA A 245 -4.59 -5.70 -16.04
C ALA A 245 -4.19 -5.28 -14.62
N LEU A 246 -5.16 -5.18 -13.71
CA LEU A 246 -4.89 -4.90 -12.29
C LEU A 246 -3.95 -5.95 -11.68
N LEU A 247 -4.24 -7.24 -11.88
CA LEU A 247 -3.43 -8.33 -11.34
C LEU A 247 -2.01 -8.38 -11.93
N ALA A 248 -1.85 -8.01 -13.21
CA ALA A 248 -0.54 -7.96 -13.86
C ALA A 248 0.33 -6.81 -13.35
N ASP A 249 -0.27 -5.65 -13.05
CA ASP A 249 0.44 -4.46 -12.57
C ASP A 249 0.69 -4.47 -11.05
N MET A 250 -0.09 -5.26 -10.29
CA MET A 250 -0.10 -5.20 -8.82
C MET A 250 1.13 -5.87 -8.19
N PRO A 251 1.96 -5.15 -7.41
CA PRO A 251 3.17 -5.69 -6.81
C PRO A 251 2.82 -6.80 -5.81
N ASN A 252 3.68 -7.81 -5.70
CA ASN A 252 3.46 -8.96 -4.82
C ASN A 252 3.83 -8.66 -3.36
N GLU A 253 2.98 -7.88 -2.70
CA GLU A 253 3.16 -7.43 -1.31
C GLU A 253 2.03 -7.94 -0.41
N ALA A 254 2.36 -8.21 0.86
CA ALA A 254 1.41 -8.72 1.86
C ALA A 254 0.23 -7.76 2.08
N ALA A 255 0.48 -6.44 2.10
CA ALA A 255 -0.56 -5.43 2.25
C ALA A 255 -1.63 -5.45 1.14
N LEU A 256 -1.29 -6.00 -0.04
CA LEU A 256 -2.20 -6.11 -1.18
C LEU A 256 -2.82 -7.50 -1.35
N ALA A 257 -2.53 -8.45 -0.46
CA ALA A 257 -3.03 -9.82 -0.53
C ALA A 257 -4.57 -9.88 -0.57
N ALA A 258 -5.24 -9.08 0.27
CA ALA A 258 -6.70 -8.98 0.29
C ALA A 258 -7.28 -8.46 -1.04
N VAL A 259 -6.67 -7.41 -1.62
CA VAL A 259 -7.11 -6.85 -2.90
C VAL A 259 -6.88 -7.87 -4.02
N ARG A 260 -5.75 -8.59 -4.01
CA ARG A 260 -5.44 -9.65 -4.97
C ARG A 260 -6.45 -10.81 -4.91
N GLY A 261 -6.75 -11.29 -3.72
CA GLY A 261 -7.76 -12.34 -3.51
C GLY A 261 -9.14 -11.91 -4.03
N ASN A 262 -9.56 -10.69 -3.72
CA ASN A 262 -10.83 -10.14 -4.22
C ASN A 262 -10.84 -9.95 -5.75
N ALA A 263 -9.72 -9.56 -6.34
CA ALA A 263 -9.59 -9.42 -7.79
C ALA A 263 -9.68 -10.78 -8.51
N HIS A 264 -9.03 -11.82 -7.98
CA HIS A 264 -9.18 -13.18 -8.49
C HIS A 264 -10.61 -13.71 -8.34
N ASN A 265 -11.25 -13.51 -7.18
CA ASN A 265 -12.65 -13.89 -6.97
C ASN A 265 -13.58 -13.17 -7.97
N SER A 266 -13.36 -11.87 -8.18
CA SER A 266 -14.15 -11.07 -9.12
C SER A 266 -13.92 -11.51 -10.57
N LEU A 267 -12.69 -11.89 -10.92
CA LEU A 267 -12.36 -12.41 -12.24
C LEU A 267 -12.97 -13.79 -12.47
N ALA A 268 -13.02 -14.62 -11.43
CA ALA A 268 -13.70 -15.91 -11.46
C ALA A 268 -15.20 -15.75 -11.72
N LEU A 269 -15.85 -14.81 -11.04
CA LEU A 269 -17.25 -14.49 -11.28
C LEU A 269 -17.50 -14.02 -12.72
N ALA A 270 -16.62 -13.16 -13.25
CA ALA A 270 -16.70 -12.70 -14.64
C ALA A 270 -16.60 -13.85 -15.65
N TYR A 271 -15.62 -14.74 -15.47
CA TYR A 271 -15.49 -15.94 -16.31
C TYR A 271 -16.70 -16.87 -16.19
N GLY A 272 -17.24 -17.03 -14.98
CA GLY A 272 -18.45 -17.82 -14.75
C GLY A 272 -19.66 -17.27 -15.50
N ALA A 273 -19.83 -15.94 -15.53
CA ALA A 273 -20.89 -15.25 -16.27
C ALA A 273 -20.73 -15.38 -17.80
N MET A 274 -19.49 -15.47 -18.30
CA MET A 274 -19.18 -15.76 -19.70
C MET A 274 -19.30 -17.24 -20.09
N GLY A 275 -19.66 -18.12 -19.15
CA GLY A 275 -19.70 -19.57 -19.38
C GLY A 275 -18.32 -20.26 -19.37
N GLN A 276 -17.25 -19.53 -19.07
CA GLN A 276 -15.87 -20.04 -19.01
C GLN A 276 -15.57 -20.67 -17.65
N GLN A 277 -16.28 -21.76 -17.32
CA GLN A 277 -16.26 -22.34 -15.96
C GLN A 277 -14.88 -22.83 -15.51
N ASP A 278 -14.07 -23.41 -16.41
CA ASP A 278 -12.72 -23.88 -16.03
C ASP A 278 -11.78 -22.72 -15.68
N GLN A 279 -11.88 -21.61 -16.41
CA GLN A 279 -11.13 -20.40 -16.07
C GLN A 279 -11.63 -19.81 -14.75
N ALA A 280 -12.95 -19.84 -14.50
CA ALA A 280 -13.51 -19.40 -13.22
C ALA A 280 -12.96 -20.22 -12.05
N ILE A 281 -12.97 -21.55 -12.16
CA ILE A 281 -12.44 -22.46 -11.14
C ILE A 281 -10.98 -22.18 -10.84
N GLU A 282 -10.16 -21.95 -11.87
CA GLU A 282 -8.75 -21.61 -11.68
C GLU A 282 -8.57 -20.28 -10.93
N GLN A 283 -9.36 -19.27 -11.28
CA GLN A 283 -9.32 -17.99 -10.56
C GLN A 283 -9.80 -18.11 -9.11
N TYR A 284 -10.79 -18.95 -8.81
CA TYR A 284 -11.16 -19.22 -7.41
C TYR A 284 -10.02 -19.88 -6.62
N ARG A 285 -9.27 -20.81 -7.21
CA ARG A 285 -8.09 -21.40 -6.55
C ARG A 285 -7.02 -20.35 -6.24
N LEU A 286 -6.73 -19.46 -7.20
CA LEU A 286 -5.81 -18.34 -7.00
C LEU A 286 -6.31 -17.38 -5.90
N ALA A 287 -7.61 -17.12 -5.84
CA ALA A 287 -8.20 -16.31 -4.77
C ALA A 287 -7.98 -16.95 -3.38
N LEU A 288 -8.21 -18.27 -3.23
CA LEU A 288 -7.99 -19.00 -1.96
C LEU A 288 -6.51 -19.10 -1.55
N ALA A 289 -5.60 -19.13 -2.53
CA ALA A 289 -4.17 -19.17 -2.29
C ALA A 289 -3.61 -17.82 -1.83
N THR A 290 -4.25 -16.72 -2.22
CA THR A 290 -3.77 -15.34 -1.98
C THR A 290 -4.54 -14.61 -0.88
N ALA A 291 -5.76 -15.04 -0.57
CA ALA A 291 -6.55 -14.45 0.50
C ALA A 291 -5.84 -14.59 1.85
N PRO A 292 -5.77 -13.51 2.65
CA PRO A 292 -5.26 -13.57 4.02
C PRO A 292 -6.08 -14.56 4.86
N ARG A 293 -5.49 -15.07 5.95
CA ARG A 293 -6.09 -16.14 6.78
C ARG A 293 -6.13 -15.80 8.26
N GLU A 294 -5.74 -14.59 8.63
CA GLU A 294 -5.43 -14.23 10.01
C GLU A 294 -6.61 -13.55 10.71
N LEU A 295 -7.45 -12.81 9.97
CA LEU A 295 -8.55 -12.05 10.57
C LEU A 295 -9.90 -12.79 10.43
N PRO A 296 -10.84 -12.62 11.39
CA PRO A 296 -12.17 -13.21 11.31
C PRO A 296 -12.92 -12.89 10.00
N GLY A 297 -12.81 -11.65 9.49
CA GLY A 297 -13.43 -11.25 8.23
C GLY A 297 -12.85 -11.92 6.98
N ASP A 298 -11.60 -12.38 7.04
CA ASP A 298 -10.97 -13.11 5.94
C ASP A 298 -11.64 -14.49 5.75
N GLN A 299 -12.14 -15.06 6.84
CA GLN A 299 -12.76 -16.36 6.84
C GLN A 299 -14.14 -16.37 6.16
N ASP A 300 -14.90 -15.28 6.30
CA ASP A 300 -16.16 -15.12 5.59
C ASP A 300 -15.92 -14.98 4.08
N LEU A 301 -14.89 -14.24 3.67
CA LEU A 301 -14.48 -14.14 2.27
C LEU A 301 -14.05 -15.51 1.71
N LEU A 302 -13.22 -16.25 2.43
CA LEU A 302 -12.80 -17.61 2.04
C LEU A 302 -14.00 -18.54 1.87
N ALA A 303 -15.00 -18.45 2.76
CA ALA A 303 -16.22 -19.24 2.64
C ALA A 303 -17.03 -18.91 1.39
N ILE A 304 -17.16 -17.62 1.05
CA ILE A 304 -17.83 -17.17 -0.17
C ILE A 304 -17.11 -17.71 -1.41
N ILE A 305 -15.77 -17.60 -1.45
CA ILE A 305 -14.95 -18.07 -2.58
C ILE A 305 -15.10 -19.58 -2.76
N ARG A 306 -14.99 -20.38 -1.69
CA ARG A 306 -15.19 -21.84 -1.74
C ARG A 306 -16.59 -22.21 -2.22
N GLY A 307 -17.61 -21.51 -1.71
CA GLY A 307 -19.00 -21.70 -2.13
C GLY A 307 -19.19 -21.48 -3.63
N ASN A 308 -18.68 -20.37 -4.15
CA ASN A 308 -18.77 -20.03 -5.57
C ASN A 308 -18.01 -21.03 -6.45
N MET A 309 -16.82 -21.47 -6.02
CA MET A 309 -16.02 -22.48 -6.73
C MET A 309 -16.76 -23.81 -6.84
N ALA A 310 -17.38 -24.25 -5.75
CA ALA A 310 -18.09 -25.52 -5.73
C ALA A 310 -19.40 -25.46 -6.56
N VAL A 311 -20.07 -24.32 -6.62
CA VAL A 311 -21.17 -24.10 -7.58
C VAL A 311 -20.67 -24.16 -9.03
N ALA A 312 -19.51 -23.56 -9.34
CA ALA A 312 -18.91 -23.62 -10.67
C ALA A 312 -18.54 -25.06 -11.07
N LEU A 313 -17.98 -25.84 -10.14
CA LEU A 313 -17.70 -27.27 -10.33
C LEU A 313 -18.97 -28.08 -10.58
N ALA A 314 -20.02 -27.84 -9.80
CA ALA A 314 -21.30 -28.54 -9.95
C ALA A 314 -21.99 -28.25 -11.29
N ARG A 315 -21.85 -27.02 -11.83
CA ARG A 315 -22.33 -26.66 -13.17
C ARG A 315 -21.62 -27.44 -14.28
N GLN A 316 -20.40 -27.91 -14.04
CA GLN A 316 -19.62 -28.79 -14.93
C GLN A 316 -19.86 -30.29 -14.64
N HIS A 317 -20.84 -30.64 -13.80
CA HIS A 317 -21.07 -32.02 -13.33
C HIS A 317 -19.89 -32.65 -12.58
N ARG A 318 -18.95 -31.83 -12.09
CA ARG A 318 -17.78 -32.27 -11.31
C ARG A 318 -18.15 -32.39 -9.82
N TYR A 319 -19.18 -33.20 -9.52
CA TYR A 319 -19.78 -33.26 -8.19
C TYR A 319 -18.83 -33.74 -7.09
N ALA A 320 -17.97 -34.72 -7.37
CA ALA A 320 -16.98 -35.20 -6.42
C ALA A 320 -15.96 -34.11 -6.01
N GLU A 321 -15.55 -33.26 -6.96
CA GLU A 321 -14.66 -32.13 -6.66
C GLU A 321 -15.39 -31.02 -5.90
N ALA A 322 -16.65 -30.75 -6.26
CA ALA A 322 -17.48 -29.79 -5.54
C ALA A 322 -17.67 -30.22 -4.08
N GLU A 323 -17.94 -31.52 -3.85
CA GLU A 323 -18.05 -32.10 -2.52
C GLU A 323 -16.75 -31.93 -1.72
N GLY A 324 -15.58 -32.22 -2.30
CA GLY A 324 -14.30 -32.01 -1.63
C GLY A 324 -14.11 -30.57 -1.13
N VAL A 325 -14.41 -29.57 -1.97
CA VAL A 325 -14.34 -28.15 -1.59
C VAL A 325 -15.31 -27.81 -0.46
N PHE A 326 -16.51 -28.41 -0.44
CA PHE A 326 -17.48 -28.20 0.63
C PHE A 326 -17.08 -28.85 1.94
N GLN A 327 -16.55 -30.07 1.89
CA GLN A 327 -16.08 -30.77 3.07
C GLN A 327 -14.94 -29.99 3.74
N GLU A 328 -14.00 -29.46 2.96
CA GLU A 328 -12.95 -28.57 3.47
C GLU A 328 -13.52 -27.33 4.18
N LEU A 329 -14.53 -26.67 3.59
CA LEU A 329 -15.17 -25.50 4.21
C LEU A 329 -15.89 -25.85 5.52
N LEU A 330 -16.64 -26.96 5.54
CA LEU A 330 -17.37 -27.42 6.72
C LEU A 330 -16.44 -27.81 7.85
N ASN A 331 -15.41 -28.61 7.56
CA ASN A 331 -14.40 -29.02 8.55
C ASN A 331 -13.72 -27.79 9.14
N TRP A 332 -13.28 -26.86 8.30
CA TRP A 332 -12.66 -25.62 8.76
C TRP A 332 -13.59 -24.80 9.68
N ARG A 333 -14.89 -24.67 9.34
CA ARG A 333 -15.87 -23.97 10.19
C ARG A 333 -16.12 -24.70 11.51
N ILE A 334 -16.20 -26.02 11.50
CA ILE A 334 -16.39 -26.83 12.71
C ILE A 334 -15.18 -26.68 13.64
N GLU A 335 -13.96 -26.77 13.10
CA GLU A 335 -12.72 -26.62 13.86
C GLU A 335 -12.58 -25.22 14.47
N THR A 336 -12.97 -24.18 13.73
CA THR A 336 -12.76 -22.78 14.14
C THR A 336 -13.88 -22.22 15.02
N LEU A 337 -15.14 -22.57 14.73
CA LEU A 337 -16.33 -21.96 15.34
C LEU A 337 -17.11 -22.93 16.23
N GLY A 338 -16.81 -24.24 16.17
CA GLY A 338 -17.57 -25.29 16.81
C GLY A 338 -18.75 -25.77 15.97
N ALA A 339 -19.14 -27.04 16.16
CA ALA A 339 -20.17 -27.71 15.35
C ALA A 339 -21.57 -27.06 15.44
N ASP A 340 -21.91 -26.43 16.57
CA ASP A 340 -23.22 -25.83 16.81
C ASP A 340 -23.35 -24.39 16.28
N HIS A 341 -22.30 -23.84 15.67
CA HIS A 341 -22.31 -22.46 15.19
C HIS A 341 -23.28 -22.28 14.00
N PRO A 342 -24.11 -21.20 13.96
CA PRO A 342 -25.08 -20.97 12.87
C PRO A 342 -24.47 -20.97 11.46
N ALA A 343 -23.22 -20.54 11.32
CA ALA A 343 -22.49 -20.59 10.04
C ALA A 343 -22.20 -22.02 9.57
N VAL A 344 -22.01 -22.99 10.47
CA VAL A 344 -21.87 -24.42 10.10
C VAL A 344 -23.21 -24.92 9.56
N ALA A 345 -24.31 -24.64 10.26
CA ALA A 345 -25.65 -25.03 9.82
C ALA A 345 -26.04 -24.41 8.47
N THR A 346 -25.65 -23.15 8.23
CA THR A 346 -25.91 -22.47 6.95
C THR A 346 -25.08 -23.07 5.81
N ALA A 347 -23.80 -23.40 6.04
CA ALA A 347 -23.01 -24.11 5.03
C ALA A 347 -23.63 -25.48 4.72
N ALA A 348 -23.97 -26.25 5.75
CA ALA A 348 -24.57 -27.57 5.56
C ALA A 348 -25.90 -27.50 4.78
N SER A 349 -26.77 -26.53 5.07
CA SER A 349 -28.08 -26.40 4.42
C SER A 349 -27.99 -25.92 2.97
N VAL A 350 -27.09 -24.98 2.66
CA VAL A 350 -26.89 -24.46 1.30
C VAL A 350 -26.30 -25.54 0.38
N TYR A 351 -25.49 -26.45 0.92
CA TYR A 351 -24.73 -27.42 0.13
C TYR A 351 -25.27 -28.87 0.21
N SER A 352 -26.19 -29.17 1.12
CA SER A 352 -26.92 -30.46 1.15
C SER A 352 -27.52 -30.88 -0.20
N PRO A 353 -28.10 -29.98 -1.03
CA PRO A 353 -28.65 -30.37 -2.33
C PRO A 353 -27.60 -30.83 -3.35
N LEU A 354 -26.33 -30.44 -3.16
CA LEU A 354 -25.22 -30.86 -4.01
C LEU A 354 -24.72 -32.26 -3.63
N LEU A 355 -24.77 -32.59 -2.33
CA LEU A 355 -24.47 -33.92 -1.79
C LEU A 355 -25.54 -34.97 -2.14
N LEU A 356 -26.76 -34.54 -2.44
CA LEU A 356 -27.84 -35.45 -2.87
C LEU A 356 -27.79 -35.77 -4.38
N ARG A 357 -26.87 -35.15 -5.14
CA ARG A 357 -26.72 -35.33 -6.59
C ARG A 357 -25.44 -36.08 -7.00
N THR A 358 -24.60 -36.43 -6.03
CA THR A 358 -23.52 -37.43 -6.16
C THR A 358 -24.11 -38.83 -6.10
#